data_AF-A0A2M7D4D7-F1
#
_entry.id   AF-A0A2M7D4D7-F1
#
_cell.length_a   1.000
_cell.length_b   1.000
_cell.length_c   1.000
_cell.angle_alpha   90.00
_cell.angle_beta   90.00
_cell.angle_gamma   90.00
#
_symmetry.space_group_name_H-M   'P 1'
#
loop_
_entity.id
_entity.type
_entity.pdbx_description
1 polymer ?
#
loop_
_entity_poly.entity_id
_entity_poly.type
_entity_poly.pdbx_seq_one_letter_code
_entity_poly.pdbx_strand_id
1 'polypeptide(L)'
;MKKFATAVVALAIMATSALAEVEIIAEKVNENLDVISHKSRIWTNTKFTPVTLYPQTTIRFNDAKANELNQNNTPIIAAIAAIYNKDKIAFMIKWPDVHQDYQKSDSTDAYADAFAVQFARNFSIPKELPYIGMGSVDRPVIIHLQKDSVRIYEPNGNGDIEHQINPNQTNLFNKDLEAFEKQVINIGVADYERSFISEGFRSMTQIKDGTSHSHSTIGYSGIGWLGTVSRSLKDSYLDLDAVAIPVSFAVWNGGKLGRNGLKYLTPWLAIRLKKGESELVKSLTEVPTGDPVAGIKSMTTYGCKGCHQVTANDRENFMAPALKSIGGYSTADYLRESLVNPSAVVVPGYNRNAHSKYKWYTLRENNKRVSTMPDYSWLDPQELENMVAYLKTLKGGNE
;
A
#
# COMPACT_ATOMS: atom_id res chain seq x y z
N MET A 1 -13.18 -30.93 35.68
CA MET A 1 -12.72 -29.60 35.23
C MET A 1 -11.33 -29.74 34.61
N LYS A 2 -11.25 -29.92 33.28
CA LYS A 2 -9.98 -29.98 32.55
C LYS A 2 -9.58 -28.55 32.18
N LYS A 3 -8.46 -28.07 32.72
CA LYS A 3 -7.87 -26.77 32.36
C LYS A 3 -7.29 -26.88 30.95
N PHE A 4 -7.88 -26.17 30.00
CA PHE A 4 -7.26 -25.95 28.69
C PHE A 4 -6.08 -24.99 28.89
N ALA A 5 -4.87 -25.47 28.61
CA ALA A 5 -3.70 -24.63 28.47
C ALA A 5 -3.82 -23.91 27.11
N THR A 6 -4.12 -22.62 27.14
CA THR A 6 -4.05 -21.75 25.97
C THR A 6 -2.58 -21.63 25.57
N ALA A 7 -2.19 -22.29 24.49
CA ALA A 7 -0.87 -22.13 23.91
C ALA A 7 -0.77 -20.70 23.33
N VAL A 8 -0.07 -19.82 24.04
CA VAL A 8 0.33 -18.52 23.53
C VAL A 8 1.38 -18.78 22.44
N VAL A 9 1.00 -18.62 21.17
CA VAL A 9 1.96 -18.55 20.08
C VAL A 9 2.67 -17.21 20.20
N ALA A 10 3.84 -17.23 20.82
CA ALA A 10 4.72 -16.07 20.86
C ALA A 10 5.29 -15.85 19.45
N LEU A 11 4.83 -14.80 18.75
CA LEU A 11 5.59 -14.23 17.63
C LEU A 11 6.83 -13.56 18.21
N ALA A 12 7.88 -14.34 18.43
CA ALA A 12 9.21 -13.82 18.71
C ALA A 12 9.80 -13.26 17.40
N ILE A 13 9.46 -12.02 17.08
CA ILE A 13 10.12 -11.26 16.01
C ILE A 13 11.45 -10.76 16.61
N MET A 14 12.53 -11.52 16.44
CA MET A 14 13.87 -11.01 16.72
C MET A 14 14.22 -9.94 15.68
N ALA A 15 14.24 -8.68 16.11
CA ALA A 15 14.68 -7.55 15.30
C ALA A 15 16.20 -7.63 15.08
N THR A 16 16.62 -8.31 14.01
CA THR A 16 17.99 -8.26 13.50
C THR A 16 18.14 -7.09 12.52
N SER A 17 18.87 -6.05 12.95
CA SER A 17 19.62 -5.05 12.15
C SER A 17 19.22 -4.83 10.68
N ALA A 18 18.37 -3.83 10.45
CA ALA A 18 18.36 -2.74 9.45
C ALA A 18 18.68 -2.96 7.94
N LEU A 19 19.17 -4.11 7.47
CA LEU A 19 19.51 -4.34 6.06
C LEU A 19 18.62 -5.40 5.38
N ALA A 20 17.87 -6.18 6.16
CA ALA A 20 16.99 -7.25 5.65
C ALA A 20 15.57 -6.78 5.27
N GLU A 21 15.27 -5.48 5.31
CA GLU A 21 13.89 -4.98 5.23
C GLU A 21 13.30 -4.91 3.80
N VAL A 22 14.15 -4.92 2.77
CA VAL A 22 13.74 -4.59 1.38
C VAL A 22 13.89 -5.73 0.37
N GLU A 23 14.50 -6.86 0.73
CA GLU A 23 14.59 -8.04 -0.14
C GLU A 23 13.88 -9.25 0.48
N ILE A 24 13.02 -9.89 -0.31
CA ILE A 24 12.35 -11.15 0.06
C ILE A 24 12.71 -12.20 -0.98
N ILE A 25 13.26 -13.33 -0.53
CA ILE A 25 13.52 -14.48 -1.40
C ILE A 25 12.23 -15.30 -1.50
N ALA A 26 11.65 -15.37 -2.70
CA ALA A 26 10.50 -16.22 -2.94
C ALA A 26 10.92 -17.68 -3.05
N GLU A 27 10.26 -18.56 -2.31
CA GLU A 27 10.55 -20.00 -2.34
C GLU A 27 9.88 -20.64 -3.56
N LYS A 28 10.66 -21.40 -4.34
CA LYS A 28 10.11 -22.15 -5.47
C LYS A 28 9.41 -23.41 -4.97
N VAL A 29 8.17 -23.61 -5.39
CA VAL A 29 7.29 -24.71 -4.96
C VAL A 29 6.71 -25.46 -6.16
N ASN A 30 6.23 -26.68 -5.94
CA ASN A 30 5.61 -27.53 -6.98
C ASN A 30 4.09 -27.58 -6.89
N GLU A 31 3.54 -27.05 -5.81
CA GLU A 31 2.12 -27.03 -5.47
C GLU A 31 1.32 -26.11 -6.40
N ASN A 32 0.01 -26.40 -6.52
CA ASN A 32 -0.92 -25.50 -7.20
C ASN A 32 -1.14 -24.24 -6.34
N LEU A 33 -0.97 -23.07 -6.95
CA LEU A 33 -1.14 -21.77 -6.31
C LEU A 33 -2.47 -21.05 -6.66
N ASP A 34 -3.41 -21.70 -7.36
CA ASP A 34 -4.67 -21.08 -7.82
C ASP A 34 -5.57 -20.60 -6.68
N VAL A 35 -5.69 -21.39 -5.61
CA VAL A 35 -6.63 -21.16 -4.49
C VAL A 35 -5.92 -21.25 -3.15
N ILE A 36 -4.82 -20.53 -3.03
CA ILE A 36 -4.04 -20.44 -1.78
C ILE A 36 -4.73 -19.47 -0.83
N SER A 37 -4.94 -19.91 0.41
CA SER A 37 -5.48 -19.08 1.50
C SER A 37 -4.49 -19.01 2.65
N HIS A 38 -4.78 -18.16 3.64
CA HIS A 38 -4.01 -18.09 4.89
C HIS A 38 -3.99 -19.42 5.69
N LYS A 39 -4.90 -20.36 5.38
CA LYS A 39 -4.97 -21.69 6.01
C LYS A 39 -4.19 -22.76 5.26
N SER A 40 -3.66 -22.46 4.08
CA SER A 40 -2.93 -23.43 3.27
C SER A 40 -1.67 -23.91 3.98
N ARG A 41 -1.47 -25.24 4.05
CA ARG A 41 -0.36 -25.88 4.77
C ARG A 41 1.03 -25.48 4.24
N ILE A 42 1.12 -25.02 3.00
CA ILE A 42 2.37 -24.55 2.39
C ILE A 42 3.06 -23.49 3.26
N TRP A 43 2.29 -22.61 3.90
CA TRP A 43 2.79 -21.54 4.75
C TRP A 43 3.41 -22.00 6.08
N THR A 44 3.21 -23.27 6.48
CA THR A 44 3.78 -23.80 7.74
C THR A 44 5.30 -23.86 7.68
N ASN A 45 5.87 -24.10 6.50
CA ASN A 45 7.31 -24.26 6.31
C ASN A 45 7.95 -23.09 5.55
N THR A 46 7.15 -22.15 5.03
CA THR A 46 7.66 -20.99 4.32
C THR A 46 8.31 -19.99 5.27
N LYS A 47 9.47 -19.47 4.89
CA LYS A 47 10.13 -18.39 5.63
C LYS A 47 9.35 -17.08 5.50
N PHE A 48 9.05 -16.48 6.64
CA PHE A 48 8.54 -15.11 6.72
C PHE A 48 9.68 -14.13 7.00
N THR A 49 9.73 -13.06 6.23
CA THR A 49 10.65 -11.93 6.42
C THR A 49 9.91 -10.81 7.18
N PRO A 50 10.44 -10.29 8.30
CA PRO A 50 9.89 -9.11 8.95
C PRO A 50 10.13 -7.89 8.06
N VAL A 51 9.08 -7.11 7.82
CA VAL A 51 9.10 -5.90 7.00
C VAL A 51 8.38 -4.78 7.71
N THR A 52 9.00 -3.61 7.75
CA THR A 52 8.41 -2.41 8.34
C THR A 52 7.44 -1.75 7.36
N LEU A 53 6.21 -1.50 7.81
CA LEU A 53 5.22 -0.69 7.11
C LEU A 53 5.13 0.68 7.77
N TYR A 54 5.21 1.72 6.96
CA TYR A 54 5.24 3.11 7.39
C TYR A 54 3.89 3.78 7.15
N PRO A 55 3.45 4.67 8.05
CA PRO A 55 2.22 5.44 7.84
C PRO A 55 2.38 6.39 6.65
N GLN A 56 1.40 6.40 5.75
CA GLN A 56 1.37 7.36 4.66
C GLN A 56 0.87 8.71 5.19
N THR A 57 1.76 9.70 5.22
CA THR A 57 1.51 11.03 5.79
C THR A 57 1.46 12.15 4.74
N THR A 58 1.57 11.79 3.45
CA THR A 58 1.73 12.72 2.33
C THR A 58 0.56 13.72 2.19
N ILE A 59 -0.68 13.29 2.46
CA ILE A 59 -1.90 14.08 2.26
C ILE A 59 -2.74 14.06 3.54
N ARG A 60 -3.12 15.24 4.03
CA ARG A 60 -4.08 15.38 5.12
C ARG A 60 -5.50 15.11 4.63
N PHE A 61 -6.27 14.33 5.39
CA PHE A 61 -7.63 13.99 5.05
C PHE A 61 -8.60 15.13 5.37
N ASN A 62 -9.68 15.24 4.60
CA ASN A 62 -10.82 16.11 4.93
C ASN A 62 -11.74 15.47 5.97
N ASP A 63 -11.15 14.95 7.05
CA ASP A 63 -11.82 14.23 8.13
C ASP A 63 -11.01 14.44 9.41
N ALA A 64 -11.54 15.28 10.31
CA ALA A 64 -10.84 15.67 11.53
C ALA A 64 -10.62 14.46 12.46
N LYS A 65 -11.63 13.59 12.62
CA LYS A 65 -11.56 12.41 13.48
C LYS A 65 -10.51 11.42 12.97
N ALA A 66 -10.48 11.17 11.66
CA ALA A 66 -9.46 10.31 11.06
C ALA A 66 -8.05 10.89 11.23
N ASN A 67 -7.86 12.20 11.05
CA ASN A 67 -6.56 12.82 11.28
C ASN A 67 -6.11 12.68 12.76
N GLU A 68 -7.02 12.93 13.71
CA GLU A 68 -6.74 12.84 15.14
C GLU A 68 -6.35 11.42 15.58
N LEU A 69 -7.11 10.41 15.15
CA LEU A 69 -6.85 9.00 15.49
C LEU A 69 -5.50 8.48 14.95
N ASN A 70 -4.94 9.15 13.93
CA ASN A 70 -3.74 8.70 13.22
C ASN A 70 -2.53 9.64 13.39
N GLN A 71 -2.67 10.73 14.16
CA GLN A 71 -1.61 11.75 14.30
C GLN A 71 -0.30 11.18 14.89
N ASN A 72 -0.42 10.16 15.74
CA ASN A 72 0.70 9.52 16.44
C ASN A 72 1.00 8.11 15.90
N ASN A 73 0.58 7.81 14.68
CA ASN A 73 0.88 6.51 14.08
C ASN A 73 2.40 6.32 13.93
N THR A 74 2.91 5.26 14.54
CA THR A 74 4.27 4.78 14.35
C THR A 74 4.30 3.62 13.36
N PRO A 75 5.45 3.35 12.73
CA PRO A 75 5.62 2.20 11.86
C PRO A 75 5.29 0.89 12.58
N ILE A 76 4.75 -0.06 11.82
CA ILE A 76 4.42 -1.41 12.32
C ILE A 76 5.27 -2.45 11.59
N ILE A 77 5.51 -3.58 12.24
CA ILE A 77 6.23 -4.70 11.61
C ILE A 77 5.21 -5.74 11.16
N ALA A 78 5.17 -6.02 9.86
CA ALA A 78 4.48 -7.17 9.30
C ALA A 78 5.47 -8.31 9.02
N ALA A 79 4.97 -9.52 8.87
CA ALA A 79 5.73 -10.67 8.41
C ALA A 79 5.24 -11.07 7.02
N ILE A 80 6.13 -11.09 6.03
CA ILE A 80 5.79 -11.35 4.63
C ILE A 80 6.52 -12.59 4.13
N ALA A 81 5.80 -13.49 3.49
CA ALA A 81 6.34 -14.64 2.78
C ALA A 81 5.96 -14.57 1.30
N ALA A 82 6.83 -15.11 0.44
CA ALA A 82 6.60 -15.23 -0.99
C ALA A 82 6.93 -16.65 -1.46
N ILE A 83 6.05 -17.23 -2.25
CA ILE A 83 6.26 -18.53 -2.91
C ILE A 83 5.89 -18.41 -4.39
N TYR A 84 6.52 -19.20 -5.24
CA TYR A 84 6.21 -19.19 -6.66
C TYR A 84 6.43 -20.56 -7.30
N ASN A 85 5.71 -20.84 -8.37
CA ASN A 85 5.95 -21.98 -9.24
C ASN A 85 6.24 -21.49 -10.67
N LYS A 86 6.17 -22.37 -11.68
CA LYS A 86 6.44 -21.96 -13.07
C LYS A 86 5.43 -20.95 -13.65
N ASP A 87 4.21 -20.91 -13.13
CA ASP A 87 3.11 -20.15 -13.72
C ASP A 87 2.60 -19.02 -12.80
N LYS A 88 2.79 -19.16 -11.48
CA LYS A 88 2.15 -18.32 -10.46
C LYS A 88 3.11 -17.89 -9.36
N ILE A 89 2.74 -16.79 -8.71
CA ILE A 89 3.34 -16.28 -7.48
C ILE A 89 2.26 -16.06 -6.45
N ALA A 90 2.57 -16.34 -5.18
CA ALA A 90 1.69 -16.08 -4.06
C ALA A 90 2.45 -15.42 -2.90
N PHE A 91 1.74 -14.57 -2.19
CA PHE A 91 2.22 -13.84 -1.02
C PHE A 91 1.34 -14.12 0.17
N MET A 92 1.94 -14.14 1.35
CA MET A 92 1.23 -14.04 2.62
C MET A 92 1.81 -12.89 3.44
N ILE A 93 0.95 -12.00 3.91
CA ILE A 93 1.29 -10.94 4.87
C ILE A 93 0.57 -11.20 6.19
N LYS A 94 1.28 -11.01 7.29
CA LYS A 94 0.73 -11.04 8.64
C LYS A 94 1.02 -9.71 9.32
N TRP A 95 0.02 -9.01 9.83
CA TRP A 95 0.24 -7.73 10.51
C TRP A 95 -0.53 -7.66 11.83
N PRO A 96 0.01 -6.96 12.84
CA PRO A 96 -0.65 -6.81 14.12
C PRO A 96 -1.86 -5.88 13.99
N ASP A 97 -2.98 -6.34 14.54
CA ASP A 97 -4.18 -5.55 14.81
C ASP A 97 -4.98 -6.30 15.86
N VAL A 98 -5.33 -5.64 16.96
CA VAL A 98 -6.09 -6.29 18.04
C VAL A 98 -7.60 -6.15 17.85
N HIS A 99 -8.00 -5.35 16.87
CA HIS A 99 -9.38 -5.15 16.50
C HIS A 99 -9.66 -5.86 15.18
N GLN A 100 -10.84 -6.47 15.13
CA GLN A 100 -11.38 -7.04 13.91
C GLN A 100 -12.46 -6.08 13.41
N ASP A 101 -12.08 -5.18 12.50
CA ASP A 101 -12.97 -4.18 11.95
C ASP A 101 -13.45 -4.60 10.55
N TYR A 102 -14.77 -4.59 10.36
CA TYR A 102 -15.39 -4.92 9.08
C TYR A 102 -16.29 -3.79 8.62
N GLN A 103 -16.41 -3.65 7.31
CA GLN A 103 -17.38 -2.71 6.73
C GLN A 103 -18.80 -3.22 7.02
N LYS A 104 -19.60 -2.39 7.68
CA LYS A 104 -20.99 -2.71 8.03
C LYS A 104 -21.94 -2.25 6.92
N SER A 105 -23.04 -2.98 6.73
CA SER A 105 -24.09 -2.61 5.75
C SER A 105 -24.96 -1.43 6.20
N ASP A 106 -25.03 -1.17 7.51
CA ASP A 106 -25.90 -0.17 8.13
C ASP A 106 -25.16 1.12 8.53
N SER A 107 -23.86 1.23 8.25
CA SER A 107 -23.04 2.39 8.59
C SER A 107 -22.20 2.82 7.39
N THR A 108 -22.18 4.13 7.14
CA THR A 108 -21.39 4.76 6.08
C THR A 108 -20.03 5.27 6.57
N ASP A 109 -19.77 5.17 7.87
CA ASP A 109 -18.55 5.61 8.55
C ASP A 109 -17.79 4.46 9.25
N ALA A 110 -18.23 3.22 9.07
CA ALA A 110 -17.51 2.01 9.46
C ALA A 110 -16.62 1.53 8.31
N TYR A 111 -15.32 1.42 8.58
CA TYR A 111 -14.32 0.98 7.61
C TYR A 111 -13.79 -0.40 7.97
N ALA A 112 -13.51 -1.20 6.95
CA ALA A 112 -12.93 -2.52 7.10
C ALA A 112 -11.41 -2.47 7.28
N ASP A 113 -10.88 -3.44 8.00
CA ASP A 113 -9.51 -3.87 7.84
C ASP A 113 -9.31 -4.44 6.44
N ALA A 114 -8.15 -4.13 5.87
CA ALA A 114 -7.87 -4.46 4.48
C ALA A 114 -6.37 -4.58 4.25
N PHE A 115 -6.01 -5.28 3.19
CA PHE A 115 -4.66 -5.25 2.65
C PHE A 115 -4.65 -5.19 1.13
N ALA A 116 -3.55 -4.70 0.58
CA ALA A 116 -3.32 -4.68 -0.84
C ALA A 116 -1.88 -5.08 -1.18
N VAL A 117 -1.72 -5.69 -2.35
CA VAL A 117 -0.41 -5.99 -2.94
C VAL A 117 -0.33 -5.27 -4.29
N GLN A 118 0.71 -4.46 -4.45
CA GLN A 118 0.95 -3.62 -5.62
C GLN A 118 2.19 -4.08 -6.37
N PHE A 119 2.10 -4.11 -7.69
CA PHE A 119 3.15 -4.49 -8.63
C PHE A 119 3.42 -3.33 -9.60
N ALA A 120 4.69 -3.03 -9.87
CA ALA A 120 5.02 -2.11 -10.96
C ALA A 120 4.76 -2.79 -12.30
N ARG A 121 4.06 -2.11 -13.23
CA ARG A 121 3.83 -2.65 -14.58
C ARG A 121 5.12 -2.74 -15.39
N ASN A 122 5.96 -1.71 -15.27
CA ASN A 122 7.26 -1.64 -15.89
C ASN A 122 8.30 -1.33 -14.81
N PHE A 123 9.34 -2.15 -14.76
CA PHE A 123 10.46 -2.04 -13.83
C PHE A 123 11.80 -2.30 -14.52
N SER A 124 11.85 -2.13 -15.84
CA SER A 124 13.07 -2.23 -16.64
C SER A 124 14.11 -1.15 -16.28
N ILE A 125 13.66 -0.04 -15.71
CA ILE A 125 14.51 1.04 -15.18
C ILE A 125 14.27 1.13 -13.66
N PRO A 126 15.04 0.42 -12.83
CA PRO A 126 14.84 0.38 -11.37
C PRO A 126 14.84 1.74 -10.67
N LYS A 127 15.55 2.72 -11.22
CA LYS A 127 15.65 4.06 -10.66
C LYS A 127 14.39 4.90 -10.87
N GLU A 128 13.52 4.49 -11.79
CA GLU A 128 12.32 5.22 -12.21
C GLU A 128 11.05 4.38 -11.97
N LEU A 129 10.97 3.71 -10.81
CA LEU A 129 9.77 2.95 -10.46
C LEU A 129 8.53 3.85 -10.34
N PRO A 130 7.33 3.29 -10.56
CA PRO A 130 6.08 3.97 -10.28
C PRO A 130 6.02 4.56 -8.87
N TYR A 131 5.29 5.67 -8.71
CA TYR A 131 4.99 6.21 -7.38
C TYR A 131 4.38 5.15 -6.47
N ILE A 132 4.90 5.02 -5.25
CA ILE A 132 4.46 3.97 -4.32
C ILE A 132 2.99 4.09 -3.94
N GLY A 133 2.45 5.32 -3.89
CA GLY A 133 1.05 5.61 -3.63
C GLY A 133 0.15 5.47 -4.86
N MET A 134 0.29 4.35 -5.57
CA MET A 134 -0.59 3.89 -6.66
C MET A 134 -0.25 4.36 -8.08
N GLY A 135 1.05 4.51 -8.37
CA GLY A 135 1.59 4.80 -9.70
C GLY A 135 1.57 6.27 -10.07
N SER A 136 2.04 6.55 -11.27
CA SER A 136 2.03 7.88 -11.88
C SER A 136 1.84 7.77 -13.39
N VAL A 137 1.65 8.90 -14.05
CA VAL A 137 1.54 8.97 -15.53
C VAL A 137 2.73 8.23 -16.15
N ASP A 138 2.45 7.36 -17.13
CA ASP A 138 3.42 6.51 -17.85
C ASP A 138 4.15 5.47 -16.98
N ARG A 139 3.86 5.43 -15.68
CA ARG A 139 4.39 4.45 -14.71
C ARG A 139 3.23 3.82 -13.94
N PRO A 140 2.38 3.01 -14.60
CA PRO A 140 1.24 2.39 -13.97
C PRO A 140 1.65 1.25 -13.01
N VAL A 141 0.73 0.96 -12.09
CA VAL A 141 0.80 -0.19 -11.18
C VAL A 141 -0.45 -1.05 -11.31
N ILE A 142 -0.31 -2.32 -10.95
CA ILE A 142 -1.44 -3.24 -10.72
C ILE A 142 -1.58 -3.47 -9.23
N ILE A 143 -2.79 -3.38 -8.70
CA ILE A 143 -3.09 -3.48 -7.28
C ILE A 143 -4.15 -4.56 -7.08
N HIS A 144 -3.87 -5.53 -6.24
CA HIS A 144 -4.87 -6.47 -5.72
C HIS A 144 -5.27 -6.01 -4.32
N LEU A 145 -6.56 -5.80 -4.08
CA LEU A 145 -7.12 -5.29 -2.84
C LEU A 145 -8.11 -6.31 -2.27
N GLN A 146 -7.92 -6.64 -1.01
CA GLN A 146 -8.80 -7.47 -0.22
C GLN A 146 -9.28 -6.70 1.01
N LYS A 147 -10.58 -6.75 1.32
CA LYS A 147 -11.15 -6.19 2.55
C LYS A 147 -11.90 -7.24 3.35
N ASP A 148 -11.94 -7.10 4.66
CA ASP A 148 -12.89 -7.83 5.48
C ASP A 148 -14.25 -7.14 5.43
N SER A 149 -15.20 -7.73 4.70
CA SER A 149 -16.55 -7.21 4.56
C SER A 149 -17.58 -8.21 5.06
N VAL A 150 -18.67 -7.70 5.65
CA VAL A 150 -19.87 -8.53 5.81
C VAL A 150 -20.39 -8.92 4.43
N ARG A 151 -21.26 -9.93 4.37
CA ARG A 151 -22.01 -10.21 3.14
C ARG A 151 -22.88 -9.01 2.82
N ILE A 152 -22.52 -8.31 1.75
CA ILE A 152 -23.30 -7.18 1.24
C ILE A 152 -23.73 -7.53 -0.17
N TYR A 153 -25.00 -7.29 -0.47
CA TYR A 153 -25.47 -7.25 -1.83
C TYR A 153 -25.12 -5.88 -2.43
N GLU A 154 -23.94 -5.79 -3.03
CA GLU A 154 -23.55 -4.61 -3.82
C GLU A 154 -24.18 -4.69 -5.23
N PRO A 155 -24.28 -3.57 -5.96
CA PRO A 155 -24.52 -3.60 -7.39
C PRO A 155 -23.36 -4.35 -8.09
N ASN A 156 -23.53 -5.67 -8.24
CA ASN A 156 -22.56 -6.60 -8.84
C ASN A 156 -22.49 -6.48 -10.37
N GLY A 157 -23.17 -5.48 -10.94
CA GLY A 157 -23.25 -5.27 -12.39
C GLY A 157 -24.32 -6.11 -13.09
N ASN A 158 -25.12 -6.90 -12.36
CA ASN A 158 -26.16 -7.76 -12.94
C ASN A 158 -27.52 -7.07 -13.11
N GLY A 159 -27.62 -5.77 -12.82
CA GLY A 159 -28.85 -4.98 -13.02
C GLY A 159 -30.01 -5.31 -12.07
N ASP A 160 -29.79 -6.14 -11.05
CA ASP A 160 -30.81 -6.50 -10.07
C ASP A 160 -30.94 -5.42 -9.00
N ILE A 161 -31.99 -4.61 -9.14
CA ILE A 161 -32.33 -3.49 -8.25
C ILE A 161 -33.22 -3.96 -7.09
N GLU A 162 -34.01 -5.02 -7.28
CA GLU A 162 -35.04 -5.47 -6.32
C GLU A 162 -34.42 -5.91 -4.99
N HIS A 163 -33.24 -6.55 -5.05
CA HIS A 163 -32.53 -7.01 -3.85
C HIS A 163 -31.54 -6.00 -3.28
N GLN A 164 -31.41 -4.82 -3.89
CA GLN A 164 -30.60 -3.70 -3.36
C GLN A 164 -31.39 -2.83 -2.36
N ILE A 165 -32.70 -3.03 -2.26
CA ILE A 165 -33.58 -2.24 -1.41
C ILE A 165 -33.34 -2.64 0.04
N ASN A 166 -33.19 -1.63 0.92
CA ASN A 166 -33.10 -1.86 2.36
C ASN A 166 -34.34 -2.68 2.82
N PRO A 167 -34.19 -3.73 3.64
CA PRO A 167 -35.34 -4.52 4.12
C PRO A 167 -36.46 -3.65 4.71
N ASN A 168 -36.12 -2.55 5.39
CA ASN A 168 -37.07 -1.58 5.97
C ASN A 168 -37.78 -0.68 4.95
N GLN A 169 -37.39 -0.75 3.68
CA GLN A 169 -37.98 -0.03 2.55
C GLN A 169 -38.72 -0.96 1.59
N THR A 170 -38.84 -2.24 1.92
CA THR A 170 -39.70 -3.19 1.20
C THR A 170 -41.14 -3.08 1.70
N ASN A 171 -42.09 -3.57 0.90
CA ASN A 171 -43.48 -3.77 1.33
C ASN A 171 -43.72 -5.17 1.95
N LEU A 172 -42.64 -5.88 2.30
CA LEU A 172 -42.67 -7.26 2.80
C LEU A 172 -42.74 -7.28 4.34
N PHE A 173 -43.41 -8.29 4.90
CA PHE A 173 -43.60 -8.43 6.35
C PHE A 173 -43.45 -9.89 6.80
N ASN A 174 -43.09 -10.09 8.08
CA ASN A 174 -42.99 -11.40 8.73
C ASN A 174 -42.20 -12.42 7.87
N LYS A 175 -42.84 -13.53 7.48
CA LYS A 175 -42.21 -14.62 6.73
C LYS A 175 -41.72 -14.20 5.35
N ASP A 176 -42.35 -13.22 4.72
CA ASP A 176 -41.96 -12.75 3.39
C ASP A 176 -40.68 -11.90 3.48
N LEU A 177 -40.56 -11.10 4.55
CA LEU A 177 -39.34 -10.37 4.86
C LEU A 177 -38.19 -11.32 5.20
N GLU A 178 -38.43 -12.35 6.02
CA GLU A 178 -37.41 -13.36 6.33
C GLU A 178 -36.94 -14.13 5.07
N ALA A 179 -37.86 -14.43 4.13
CA ALA A 179 -37.53 -15.08 2.87
C ALA A 179 -36.69 -14.16 1.98
N PHE A 180 -37.06 -12.88 1.89
CA PHE A 180 -36.30 -11.86 1.16
C PHE A 180 -34.89 -11.70 1.73
N GLU A 181 -34.74 -11.56 3.06
CA GLU A 181 -33.43 -11.43 3.70
C GLU A 181 -32.54 -12.65 3.44
N LYS A 182 -33.10 -13.87 3.50
CA LYS A 182 -32.36 -15.09 3.13
C LYS A 182 -31.92 -15.08 1.67
N GLN A 183 -32.77 -14.61 0.77
CA GLN A 183 -32.44 -14.48 -0.65
C GLN A 183 -31.30 -13.48 -0.86
N VAL A 184 -31.40 -12.27 -0.27
CA VAL A 184 -30.36 -11.24 -0.29
C VAL A 184 -29.03 -11.78 0.27
N ILE A 185 -29.04 -12.51 1.38
CA ILE A 185 -27.84 -13.13 1.97
C ILE A 185 -27.22 -14.20 1.06
N ASN A 186 -28.05 -14.95 0.33
CA ASN A 186 -27.59 -16.01 -0.56
C ASN A 186 -26.93 -15.46 -1.84
N ILE A 187 -27.45 -14.34 -2.36
CA ILE A 187 -26.90 -13.68 -3.54
C ILE A 187 -25.84 -12.62 -3.20
N GLY A 188 -25.74 -12.24 -1.93
CA GLY A 188 -24.74 -11.31 -1.40
C GLY A 188 -23.33 -11.85 -1.53
N VAL A 189 -22.40 -10.97 -1.88
CA VAL A 189 -20.98 -11.32 -1.99
C VAL A 189 -20.30 -10.96 -0.67
N ALA A 190 -19.74 -11.95 0.00
CA ALA A 190 -18.91 -11.74 1.20
C ALA A 190 -17.53 -11.17 0.86
N ASP A 191 -17.03 -11.55 -0.32
CA ASP A 191 -15.64 -11.43 -0.66
C ASP A 191 -15.37 -10.16 -1.46
N TYR A 192 -14.78 -9.16 -0.81
CA TYR A 192 -14.30 -7.97 -1.50
C TYR A 192 -12.87 -8.24 -2.00
N GLU A 193 -12.77 -8.99 -3.10
CA GLU A 193 -11.53 -9.14 -3.88
C GLU A 193 -11.63 -8.28 -5.15
N ARG A 194 -10.71 -7.33 -5.33
CA ARG A 194 -10.66 -6.49 -6.54
C ARG A 194 -9.25 -6.22 -7.02
N SER A 195 -9.08 -6.25 -8.33
CA SER A 195 -7.84 -5.89 -9.03
C SER A 195 -8.01 -4.55 -9.76
N PHE A 196 -6.98 -3.72 -9.74
CA PHE A 196 -7.01 -2.39 -10.35
C PHE A 196 -5.73 -2.11 -11.15
N ILE A 197 -5.86 -1.32 -12.20
CA ILE A 197 -4.76 -0.59 -12.83
C ILE A 197 -4.80 0.88 -12.41
N SER A 198 -3.65 1.51 -12.18
CA SER A 198 -3.57 2.89 -11.68
C SER A 198 -2.28 3.61 -12.09
N GLU A 199 -2.41 4.86 -12.49
CA GLU A 199 -1.38 5.88 -12.77
C GLU A 199 -1.50 7.07 -11.79
N GLY A 200 -1.64 6.73 -10.52
CA GLY A 200 -1.90 7.66 -9.42
C GLY A 200 -3.28 7.45 -8.80
N PHE A 201 -3.42 7.78 -7.52
CA PHE A 201 -4.60 7.44 -6.70
C PHE A 201 -5.96 7.97 -7.19
N ARG A 202 -6.02 8.85 -8.21
CA ARG A 202 -7.27 9.29 -8.87
C ARG A 202 -7.59 8.61 -10.21
N SER A 203 -6.76 7.67 -10.64
CA SER A 203 -6.89 6.97 -11.93
C SER A 203 -7.21 5.48 -11.78
N MET A 204 -7.39 5.01 -10.53
CA MET A 204 -7.73 3.61 -10.27
C MET A 204 -8.93 3.19 -11.09
N THR A 205 -8.72 2.17 -11.92
CA THR A 205 -9.78 1.55 -12.71
C THR A 205 -9.79 0.07 -12.38
N GLN A 206 -10.95 -0.46 -11.97
CA GLN A 206 -11.08 -1.88 -11.68
C GLN A 206 -10.91 -2.69 -12.98
N ILE A 207 -10.08 -3.73 -12.91
CA ILE A 207 -9.92 -4.71 -13.98
C ILE A 207 -11.10 -5.69 -13.91
N LYS A 208 -11.91 -5.73 -14.97
CA LYS A 208 -13.12 -6.56 -15.08
C LYS A 208 -13.21 -7.34 -16.39
N ASP A 209 -12.15 -7.33 -17.19
CA ASP A 209 -12.09 -7.98 -18.51
C ASP A 209 -11.85 -9.50 -18.43
N GLY A 210 -11.69 -10.04 -17.22
CA GLY A 210 -11.47 -11.46 -16.95
C GLY A 210 -10.03 -11.94 -17.19
N THR A 211 -9.08 -11.05 -17.54
CA THR A 211 -7.71 -11.45 -17.88
C THR A 211 -6.76 -11.44 -16.68
N SER A 212 -7.11 -10.75 -15.60
CA SER A 212 -6.38 -10.78 -14.33
C SER A 212 -6.83 -11.97 -13.48
N HIS A 213 -6.10 -13.08 -13.56
CA HIS A 213 -6.32 -14.26 -12.71
C HIS A 213 -5.60 -14.13 -11.37
N SER A 214 -6.25 -13.47 -10.41
CA SER A 214 -5.82 -13.43 -9.01
C SER A 214 -6.81 -14.14 -8.10
N HIS A 215 -6.33 -14.59 -6.95
CA HIS A 215 -7.16 -15.02 -5.83
C HIS A 215 -6.60 -14.45 -4.54
N SER A 216 -7.46 -13.87 -3.71
CA SER A 216 -7.06 -13.18 -2.50
C SER A 216 -7.94 -13.60 -1.32
N THR A 217 -7.35 -13.75 -0.13
CA THR A 217 -8.11 -14.04 1.10
C THR A 217 -7.59 -13.21 2.26
N ILE A 218 -8.47 -12.90 3.20
CA ILE A 218 -8.12 -12.29 4.49
C ILE A 218 -8.67 -13.14 5.63
N GLY A 219 -7.98 -13.19 6.76
CA GLY A 219 -8.43 -13.91 7.95
C GLY A 219 -7.85 -13.34 9.23
N TYR A 220 -8.61 -13.42 10.32
CA TYR A 220 -8.21 -12.91 11.63
C TYR A 220 -7.67 -14.03 12.53
N SER A 221 -6.56 -13.77 13.21
CA SER A 221 -5.89 -14.74 14.09
C SER A 221 -6.16 -14.51 15.59
N GLY A 222 -6.88 -13.46 15.95
CA GLY A 222 -7.10 -13.02 17.34
C GLY A 222 -6.10 -11.97 17.84
N ILE A 223 -4.94 -11.84 17.20
CA ILE A 223 -3.88 -10.87 17.54
C ILE A 223 -3.43 -10.04 16.32
N GLY A 224 -4.09 -10.25 15.19
CA GLY A 224 -3.72 -9.65 13.92
C GLY A 224 -4.32 -10.39 12.75
N TRP A 225 -4.04 -9.85 11.58
CA TRP A 225 -4.62 -10.28 10.31
C TRP A 225 -3.63 -11.08 9.47
N LEU A 226 -4.19 -11.92 8.61
CA LEU A 226 -3.51 -12.79 7.68
C LEU A 226 -4.09 -12.54 6.29
N GLY A 227 -3.31 -11.94 5.40
CA GLY A 227 -3.70 -11.68 4.01
C GLY A 227 -2.94 -12.58 3.05
N THR A 228 -3.60 -13.15 2.05
CA THR A 228 -2.95 -13.87 0.95
C THR A 228 -3.40 -13.35 -0.40
N VAL A 229 -2.46 -13.26 -1.35
CA VAL A 229 -2.75 -13.00 -2.77
C VAL A 229 -1.97 -14.03 -3.58
N SER A 230 -2.62 -14.72 -4.50
CA SER A 230 -1.97 -15.49 -5.56
C SER A 230 -2.38 -14.96 -6.92
N ARG A 231 -1.48 -15.07 -7.91
CA ARG A 231 -1.74 -14.62 -9.27
C ARG A 231 -0.81 -15.29 -10.28
N SER A 232 -1.16 -15.20 -11.55
CA SER A 232 -0.24 -15.55 -12.64
C SER A 232 1.00 -14.64 -12.63
N LEU A 233 2.16 -15.23 -12.94
CA LEU A 233 3.41 -14.49 -13.19
C LEU A 233 3.31 -13.64 -14.46
N LYS A 234 2.47 -14.06 -15.42
CA LYS A 234 2.24 -13.34 -16.67
C LYS A 234 0.76 -13.31 -17.02
N ASP A 235 0.27 -12.15 -17.41
CA ASP A 235 -1.07 -11.91 -17.94
C ASP A 235 -1.09 -10.67 -18.86
N SER A 236 -2.27 -10.20 -19.24
CA SER A 236 -2.45 -9.02 -20.10
C SER A 236 -1.95 -7.71 -19.50
N TYR A 237 -1.75 -7.66 -18.19
CA TYR A 237 -1.36 -6.47 -17.45
C TYR A 237 0.08 -6.49 -16.98
N LEU A 238 0.66 -7.67 -16.72
CA LEU A 238 1.99 -7.83 -16.13
C LEU A 238 2.79 -8.97 -16.73
N ASP A 239 4.11 -8.78 -16.75
CA ASP A 239 5.11 -9.81 -16.99
C ASP A 239 6.12 -9.79 -15.84
N LEU A 240 6.05 -10.79 -14.96
CA LEU A 240 6.87 -10.92 -13.76
C LEU A 240 8.01 -11.92 -13.95
N ASP A 241 8.31 -12.36 -15.19
CA ASP A 241 9.38 -13.32 -15.47
C ASP A 241 10.77 -12.68 -15.40
N ALA A 242 11.23 -12.35 -14.20
CA ALA A 242 12.51 -11.69 -13.94
C ALA A 242 13.31 -12.38 -12.83
N VAL A 243 14.57 -11.96 -12.64
CA VAL A 243 15.39 -12.39 -11.49
C VAL A 243 14.76 -11.92 -10.18
N ALA A 244 14.30 -10.68 -10.15
CA ALA A 244 13.53 -10.09 -9.07
C ALA A 244 12.47 -9.13 -9.62
N ILE A 245 11.40 -8.90 -8.87
CA ILE A 245 10.30 -7.98 -9.20
C ILE A 245 10.04 -7.00 -8.04
N PRO A 246 9.58 -5.77 -8.31
CA PRO A 246 9.24 -4.81 -7.26
C PRO A 246 7.80 -5.00 -6.81
N VAL A 247 7.60 -5.20 -5.51
CA VAL A 247 6.28 -5.38 -4.89
C VAL A 247 6.15 -4.48 -3.66
N SER A 248 4.99 -3.88 -3.46
CA SER A 248 4.67 -3.12 -2.26
C SER A 248 3.40 -3.66 -1.61
N PHE A 249 3.36 -3.62 -0.28
CA PHE A 249 2.21 -4.05 0.50
C PHE A 249 1.64 -2.85 1.22
N ALA A 250 0.31 -2.80 1.33
CA ALA A 250 -0.38 -1.83 2.15
C ALA A 250 -1.42 -2.51 3.03
N VAL A 251 -1.63 -1.97 4.24
CA VAL A 251 -2.68 -2.41 5.16
C VAL A 251 -3.44 -1.20 5.70
N TRP A 252 -4.73 -1.41 5.96
CA TRP A 252 -5.63 -0.41 6.54
C TRP A 252 -6.18 -0.96 7.86
N ASN A 253 -6.26 -0.08 8.86
CA ASN A 253 -6.90 -0.35 10.16
C ASN A 253 -8.26 0.35 10.19
N GLY A 254 -9.34 -0.43 10.20
CA GLY A 254 -10.73 0.06 10.16
C GLY A 254 -11.11 0.89 11.39
N GLY A 255 -10.67 0.48 12.57
CA GLY A 255 -10.90 1.16 13.85
C GLY A 255 -10.25 2.55 13.94
N LYS A 256 -9.21 2.79 13.13
CA LYS A 256 -8.57 4.09 12.91
C LYS A 256 -9.09 4.82 11.67
N LEU A 257 -10.25 4.41 11.14
CA LEU A 257 -10.88 4.97 9.94
C LEU A 257 -9.99 4.84 8.68
N GLY A 258 -9.15 3.81 8.64
CA GLY A 258 -8.23 3.55 7.54
C GLY A 258 -8.96 3.37 6.22
N ARG A 259 -8.66 4.23 5.25
CA ARG A 259 -9.18 4.17 3.87
C ARG A 259 -8.33 4.99 2.92
N ASN A 260 -8.42 4.75 1.62
CA ASN A 260 -7.67 5.51 0.60
C ASN A 260 -6.18 5.60 0.96
N GLY A 261 -5.59 6.80 0.98
CA GLY A 261 -4.21 7.03 1.40
C GLY A 261 -3.96 7.01 2.91
N LEU A 262 -4.96 6.78 3.78
CA LEU A 262 -4.78 6.65 5.23
C LEU A 262 -4.50 5.18 5.54
N LYS A 263 -3.24 4.80 5.38
CA LYS A 263 -2.78 3.41 5.40
C LYS A 263 -1.35 3.30 5.88
N TYR A 264 -0.95 2.07 6.18
CA TYR A 264 0.44 1.69 6.32
C TYR A 264 0.91 1.03 5.02
N LEU A 265 2.15 1.30 4.60
CA LEU A 265 2.72 0.68 3.41
C LEU A 265 4.22 0.40 3.54
N THR A 266 4.68 -0.60 2.81
CA THR A 266 6.11 -0.83 2.60
C THR A 266 6.64 0.10 1.51
N PRO A 267 7.96 0.37 1.47
CA PRO A 267 8.59 0.81 0.22
C PRO A 267 8.43 -0.28 -0.87
N TRP A 268 8.95 -0.01 -2.07
CA TRP A 268 9.15 -1.08 -3.06
C TRP A 268 10.13 -2.11 -2.48
N LEU A 269 9.67 -3.35 -2.34
CA LEU A 269 10.47 -4.50 -1.94
C LEU A 269 10.92 -5.27 -3.18
N ALA A 270 12.15 -5.74 -3.20
CA ALA A 270 12.64 -6.66 -4.20
C ALA A 270 12.23 -8.10 -3.83
N ILE A 271 11.31 -8.68 -4.61
CA ILE A 271 10.96 -10.10 -4.49
C ILE A 271 11.85 -10.89 -5.44
N ARG A 272 12.87 -11.57 -4.90
CA ARG A 272 13.78 -12.39 -5.68
C ARG A 272 13.15 -13.74 -6.02
N LEU A 273 13.02 -14.02 -7.31
CA LEU A 273 12.49 -15.28 -7.83
C LEU A 273 13.63 -16.23 -8.19
N LYS A 274 14.68 -15.72 -8.84
CA LYS A 274 15.78 -16.53 -9.39
C LYS A 274 17.12 -16.11 -8.78
N LYS A 275 18.10 -17.02 -8.81
CA LYS A 275 19.50 -16.69 -8.52
C LYS A 275 20.06 -15.82 -9.65
N GLY A 276 20.96 -14.91 -9.31
CA GLY A 276 21.63 -14.03 -10.28
C GLY A 276 21.72 -12.59 -9.78
N GLU A 277 22.57 -11.81 -10.42
CA GLU A 277 22.61 -10.36 -10.20
C GLU A 277 21.30 -9.72 -10.64
N SER A 278 20.90 -8.67 -9.92
CA SER A 278 19.69 -7.90 -10.25
C SER A 278 19.94 -6.44 -9.91
N GLU A 279 19.91 -5.59 -10.93
CA GLU A 279 20.02 -4.13 -10.76
C GLU A 279 18.85 -3.59 -9.94
N LEU A 280 17.67 -4.21 -10.08
CA LEU A 280 16.51 -3.89 -9.25
C LEU A 280 16.80 -4.11 -7.77
N VAL A 281 17.42 -5.25 -7.41
CA VAL A 281 17.77 -5.51 -6.02
C VAL A 281 18.79 -4.49 -5.55
N LYS A 282 19.86 -4.24 -6.33
CA LYS A 282 20.89 -3.25 -6.00
C LYS A 282 20.29 -1.86 -5.70
N SER A 283 19.44 -1.36 -6.60
CA SER A 283 18.74 -0.07 -6.46
C SER A 283 17.80 -0.03 -5.24
N LEU A 284 16.99 -1.06 -5.02
CA LEU A 284 16.05 -1.09 -3.89
C LEU A 284 16.72 -1.27 -2.52
N THR A 285 17.90 -1.91 -2.49
CA THR A 285 18.69 -2.10 -1.27
C THR A 285 19.74 -1.02 -1.03
N GLU A 286 19.83 -0.03 -1.93
CA GLU A 286 20.84 1.02 -1.83
C GLU A 286 20.66 1.85 -0.56
N VAL A 287 21.76 2.03 0.17
CA VAL A 287 21.85 2.97 1.29
C VAL A 287 22.54 4.24 0.76
N PRO A 288 21.90 5.43 0.84
CA PRO A 288 22.53 6.67 0.42
C PRO A 288 23.85 6.91 1.18
N THR A 289 24.88 7.36 0.47
CA THR A 289 26.23 7.57 1.02
C THR A 289 26.43 8.95 1.62
N GLY A 290 25.47 9.87 1.46
CA GLY A 290 25.55 11.23 1.99
C GLY A 290 25.48 11.33 3.52
N ASP A 291 25.87 12.49 4.04
CA ASP A 291 25.76 12.85 5.45
C ASP A 291 24.39 13.47 5.77
N PRO A 292 23.54 12.82 6.60
CA PRO A 292 22.25 13.37 7.01
C PRO A 292 22.32 14.73 7.72
N VAL A 293 23.41 15.01 8.45
CA VAL A 293 23.59 16.28 9.16
C VAL A 293 23.86 17.41 8.18
N ALA A 294 24.72 17.18 7.19
CA ALA A 294 24.87 18.10 6.06
C ALA A 294 23.56 18.22 5.26
N GLY A 295 22.81 17.12 5.11
CA GLY A 295 21.55 17.07 4.37
C GLY A 295 20.47 18.00 4.92
N ILE A 296 20.24 17.99 6.24
CA ILE A 296 19.29 18.92 6.86
C ILE A 296 19.74 20.38 6.73
N LYS A 297 21.05 20.64 6.75
CA LYS A 297 21.59 21.98 6.48
C LYS A 297 21.25 22.42 5.05
N SER A 298 21.51 21.58 4.04
CA SER A 298 21.17 21.86 2.65
C SER A 298 19.65 22.05 2.45
N MET A 299 18.81 21.19 3.02
CA MET A 299 17.35 21.38 2.96
C MET A 299 16.88 22.69 3.58
N THR A 300 17.57 23.18 4.62
CA THR A 300 17.27 24.47 5.25
C THR A 300 17.74 25.62 4.36
N THR A 301 18.96 25.56 3.84
CA THR A 301 19.53 26.55 2.91
C THR A 301 18.67 26.76 1.67
N TYR A 302 18.17 25.66 1.10
CA TYR A 302 17.33 25.69 -0.11
C TYR A 302 15.84 25.88 0.18
N GLY A 303 15.47 26.17 1.43
CA GLY A 303 14.12 26.58 1.78
C GLY A 303 13.06 25.47 1.71
N CYS A 304 13.44 24.19 1.77
CA CYS A 304 12.49 23.06 1.66
C CYS A 304 11.40 23.13 2.73
N LYS A 305 11.73 23.59 3.95
CA LYS A 305 10.77 23.80 5.06
C LYS A 305 9.75 24.91 4.81
N GLY A 306 9.99 25.79 3.83
CA GLY A 306 9.01 26.79 3.42
C GLY A 306 7.78 26.19 2.77
N CYS A 307 7.92 25.02 2.13
CA CYS A 307 6.85 24.34 1.41
C CYS A 307 6.44 22.99 2.03
N HIS A 308 7.35 22.33 2.74
CA HIS A 308 7.15 20.98 3.27
C HIS A 308 7.19 20.97 4.80
N GLN A 309 6.35 20.12 5.38
CA GLN A 309 6.51 19.70 6.78
C GLN A 309 7.53 18.57 6.83
N VAL A 310 8.71 18.84 7.37
CA VAL A 310 9.82 17.89 7.46
C VAL A 310 9.77 17.14 8.79
N THR A 311 9.43 17.84 9.89
CA THR A 311 9.30 17.27 11.23
C THR A 311 7.87 17.44 11.79
N ALA A 312 7.53 16.72 12.86
CA ALA A 312 6.25 16.80 13.55
C ALA A 312 5.96 18.22 14.05
N ASN A 313 7.02 18.90 14.51
CA ASN A 313 7.00 20.26 15.03
C ASN A 313 6.89 21.35 13.96
N ASP A 314 7.10 21.03 12.68
CA ASP A 314 6.94 22.01 11.61
C ASP A 314 5.47 22.43 11.48
N ARG A 315 5.25 23.76 11.43
CA ARG A 315 3.93 24.35 11.25
C ARG A 315 3.26 23.75 10.02
N GLU A 316 2.00 23.39 10.18
CA GLU A 316 1.16 22.98 9.04
C GLU A 316 1.15 24.05 7.98
N ASN A 317 1.77 23.73 6.85
CA ASN A 317 1.70 24.51 5.65
C ASN A 317 1.27 23.55 4.54
N PHE A 318 0.15 23.89 3.90
CA PHE A 318 -0.49 23.08 2.88
C PHE A 318 0.10 23.36 1.49
N MET A 319 1.34 23.84 1.43
CA MET A 319 1.96 24.31 0.19
C MET A 319 2.53 23.15 -0.65
N ALA A 320 2.99 22.09 -0.01
CA ALA A 320 3.44 20.85 -0.64
C ALA A 320 3.14 19.63 0.28
N PRO A 321 3.35 18.38 -0.18
CA PRO A 321 3.13 17.21 0.65
C PRO A 321 4.06 17.16 1.87
N ALA A 322 3.58 16.58 2.98
CA ALA A 322 4.43 16.38 4.16
C ALA A 322 5.50 15.30 3.90
N LEU A 323 6.69 15.51 4.48
CA LEU A 323 7.87 14.65 4.34
C LEU A 323 8.19 13.82 5.60
N LYS A 324 7.44 13.98 6.69
CA LYS A 324 7.69 13.37 8.02
C LYS A 324 7.97 11.85 8.01
N SER A 325 7.43 11.13 7.02
CA SER A 325 7.61 9.67 6.88
C SER A 325 8.12 9.25 5.51
N ILE A 326 8.58 10.20 4.68
CA ILE A 326 8.94 9.96 3.28
C ILE A 326 10.07 8.93 3.13
N GLY A 327 11.02 8.93 4.06
CA GLY A 327 12.15 8.02 4.09
C GLY A 327 11.77 6.57 4.39
N GLY A 328 10.61 6.35 5.01
CA GLY A 328 10.10 5.02 5.29
C GLY A 328 9.61 4.31 4.03
N TYR A 329 8.75 4.96 3.26
CA TYR A 329 8.06 4.33 2.12
C TYR A 329 8.62 4.72 0.74
N SER A 330 9.58 5.64 0.65
CA SER A 330 10.22 6.02 -0.63
C SER A 330 11.59 5.36 -0.81
N THR A 331 11.93 4.98 -2.04
CA THR A 331 13.28 4.53 -2.40
C THR A 331 14.26 5.71 -2.45
N ALA A 332 15.55 5.46 -2.32
CA ALA A 332 16.57 6.52 -2.48
C ALA A 332 16.49 7.15 -3.88
N ASP A 333 16.35 6.32 -4.91
CA ASP A 333 16.23 6.79 -6.30
C ASP A 333 14.98 7.65 -6.55
N TYR A 334 13.84 7.31 -5.95
CA TYR A 334 12.65 8.15 -6.04
C TYR A 334 12.88 9.54 -5.42
N LEU A 335 13.61 9.60 -4.30
CA LEU A 335 13.93 10.88 -3.65
C LEU A 335 14.90 11.71 -4.50
N ARG A 336 15.91 11.07 -5.10
CA ARG A 336 16.82 11.72 -6.06
C ARG A 336 16.06 12.28 -7.24
N GLU A 337 15.25 11.45 -7.89
CA GLU A 337 14.43 11.84 -9.04
C GLU A 337 13.49 12.99 -8.69
N SER A 338 12.86 12.95 -7.52
CA SER A 338 11.97 14.03 -7.06
C SER A 338 12.69 15.36 -6.89
N LEU A 339 14.00 15.35 -6.55
CA LEU A 339 14.81 16.57 -6.40
C LEU A 339 15.27 17.11 -7.76
N VAL A 340 15.77 16.24 -8.65
CA VAL A 340 16.39 16.66 -9.94
C VAL A 340 15.43 16.70 -11.11
N ASN A 341 14.27 16.06 -10.99
CA ASN A 341 13.20 16.07 -11.99
C ASN A 341 11.83 16.01 -11.30
N PRO A 342 11.44 17.07 -10.56
CA PRO A 342 10.20 17.08 -9.77
C PRO A 342 8.93 16.91 -10.59
N SER A 343 9.00 17.06 -11.93
CA SER A 343 7.86 16.84 -12.84
C SER A 343 7.78 15.41 -13.40
N ALA A 344 8.73 14.52 -13.10
CA ALA A 344 8.68 13.11 -13.51
C ALA A 344 7.48 12.39 -12.89
N VAL A 345 7.21 12.68 -11.61
CA VAL A 345 6.14 12.04 -10.85
C VAL A 345 5.23 13.11 -10.25
N VAL A 346 4.16 13.42 -10.98
CA VAL A 346 3.10 14.32 -10.48
C VAL A 346 1.76 13.60 -10.42
N VAL A 347 1.35 13.28 -9.20
CA VAL A 347 0.11 12.55 -8.96
C VAL A 347 -1.07 13.52 -8.95
N PRO A 348 -2.14 13.27 -9.73
CA PRO A 348 -3.34 14.07 -9.66
C PRO A 348 -4.03 13.93 -8.31
N GLY A 349 -4.62 15.03 -7.82
CA GLY A 349 -5.75 14.90 -6.91
C GLY A 349 -5.53 15.20 -5.44
N TYR A 350 -4.49 15.96 -5.10
CA TYR A 350 -4.40 16.59 -3.78
C TYR A 350 -5.69 17.36 -3.45
N ASN A 351 -6.03 17.44 -2.17
CA ASN A 351 -7.28 18.03 -1.70
C ASN A 351 -7.30 19.56 -1.94
N ARG A 352 -7.76 20.01 -3.11
CA ARG A 352 -7.80 21.44 -3.46
C ARG A 352 -8.58 22.31 -2.46
N ASN A 353 -9.49 21.75 -1.67
CA ASN A 353 -10.18 22.49 -0.62
C ASN A 353 -9.27 22.75 0.58
N ALA A 354 -8.48 21.74 1.00
CA ALA A 354 -7.46 21.91 2.02
C ALA A 354 -6.25 22.74 1.52
N HIS A 355 -6.02 22.75 0.20
CA HIS A 355 -4.88 23.39 -0.46
C HIS A 355 -5.30 24.56 -1.36
N SER A 356 -6.34 25.32 -0.99
CA SER A 356 -6.97 26.31 -1.88
C SER A 356 -6.05 27.48 -2.29
N LYS A 357 -5.06 27.78 -1.47
CA LYS A 357 -4.09 28.87 -1.68
C LYS A 357 -2.88 28.47 -2.51
N TYR A 358 -2.58 27.18 -2.63
CA TYR A 358 -1.33 26.70 -3.20
C TYR A 358 -1.59 25.55 -4.18
N LYS A 359 -1.10 25.73 -5.41
CA LYS A 359 -1.14 24.66 -6.42
C LYS A 359 0.15 23.87 -6.34
N TRP A 360 0.06 22.54 -6.21
CA TRP A 360 1.26 21.67 -6.23
C TRP A 360 1.79 21.40 -7.65
N TYR A 361 0.96 21.66 -8.66
CA TYR A 361 1.34 21.56 -10.05
C TYR A 361 0.51 22.51 -10.91
N THR A 362 1.03 22.82 -12.09
CA THR A 362 0.33 23.51 -13.16
C THR A 362 0.03 22.55 -14.30
N LEU A 363 -1.00 22.86 -15.10
CA LEU A 363 -1.25 22.18 -16.36
C LEU A 363 -0.61 23.01 -17.48
N ARG A 364 0.19 22.36 -18.32
CA ARG A 364 0.76 22.92 -19.54
C ARG A 364 0.06 22.29 -20.76
N GLU A 365 0.59 22.57 -21.95
CA GLU A 365 0.11 21.99 -23.21
C GLU A 365 -0.10 20.46 -23.08
N ASN A 366 -1.14 19.96 -23.75
CA ASN A 366 -1.55 18.55 -23.73
C ASN A 366 -1.90 18.00 -22.33
N ASN A 367 -2.38 18.85 -21.41
CA ASN A 367 -2.71 18.47 -20.03
C ASN A 367 -1.53 17.90 -19.22
N LYS A 368 -0.28 18.15 -19.65
CA LYS A 368 0.91 17.72 -18.93
C LYS A 368 0.99 18.45 -17.59
N ARG A 369 1.12 17.68 -16.51
CA ARG A 369 1.31 18.23 -15.15
C ARG A 369 2.79 18.59 -14.96
N VAL A 370 3.04 19.81 -14.49
CA VAL A 370 4.37 20.31 -14.17
C VAL A 370 4.38 20.73 -12.70
N SER A 371 5.28 20.13 -11.92
CA SER A 371 5.41 20.39 -10.49
C SER A 371 5.75 21.85 -10.22
N THR A 372 5.27 22.37 -9.10
CA THR A 372 5.69 23.69 -8.59
C THR A 372 6.94 23.61 -7.72
N MET A 373 7.40 22.40 -7.39
CA MET A 373 8.69 22.22 -6.74
C MET A 373 9.81 22.64 -7.71
N PRO A 374 10.79 23.46 -7.25
CA PRO A 374 11.94 23.81 -8.06
C PRO A 374 12.76 22.58 -8.45
N ASP A 375 13.39 22.63 -9.62
CA ASP A 375 14.36 21.66 -10.08
C ASP A 375 15.71 21.93 -9.40
N TYR A 376 16.29 20.89 -8.80
CA TYR A 376 17.57 20.92 -8.08
C TYR A 376 18.70 20.15 -8.80
N SER A 377 18.58 19.93 -10.12
CA SER A 377 19.62 19.29 -10.96
C SER A 377 20.95 20.05 -11.01
N TRP A 378 20.98 21.30 -10.56
CA TRP A 378 22.17 22.14 -10.46
C TRP A 378 22.96 21.94 -9.15
N LEU A 379 22.43 21.19 -8.17
CA LEU A 379 23.14 20.89 -6.93
C LEU A 379 24.42 20.09 -7.19
N ASP A 380 25.42 20.30 -6.34
CA ASP A 380 26.57 19.40 -6.28
C ASP A 380 26.09 17.97 -5.96
N PRO A 381 26.64 16.92 -6.62
CA PRO A 381 26.22 15.55 -6.39
C PRO A 381 26.29 15.11 -4.92
N GLN A 382 27.31 15.56 -4.17
CA GLN A 382 27.42 15.23 -2.75
C GLN A 382 26.34 15.94 -1.92
N GLU A 383 25.98 17.18 -2.26
CA GLU A 383 24.86 17.88 -1.61
C GLU A 383 23.53 17.17 -1.85
N LEU A 384 23.28 16.70 -3.08
CA LEU A 384 22.10 15.90 -3.41
C LEU A 384 22.05 14.62 -2.56
N GLU A 385 23.17 13.88 -2.50
CA GLU A 385 23.24 12.66 -1.68
C GLU A 385 23.06 12.94 -0.19
N ASN A 386 23.58 14.06 0.33
CA ASN A 386 23.36 14.46 1.72
C ASN A 386 21.86 14.70 1.99
N MET A 387 21.16 15.40 1.10
CA MET A 387 19.72 15.62 1.21
C MET A 387 18.94 14.31 1.17
N VAL A 388 19.28 13.39 0.26
CA VAL A 388 18.65 12.06 0.14
C VAL A 388 18.90 11.23 1.41
N ALA A 389 20.13 11.23 1.92
CA ALA A 389 20.49 10.55 3.17
C ALA A 389 19.64 11.07 4.34
N TYR A 390 19.49 12.39 4.48
CA TYR A 390 18.62 12.98 5.48
C TYR A 390 17.14 12.59 5.29
N LEU A 391 16.61 12.69 4.07
CA LEU A 391 15.22 12.31 3.79
C LEU A 391 14.94 10.83 4.12
N LYS A 392 15.92 9.94 3.93
CA LYS A 392 15.83 8.53 4.32
C LYS A 392 15.80 8.30 5.83
N THR A 393 16.19 9.28 6.65
CA THR A 393 16.00 9.22 8.12
C THR A 393 14.55 9.51 8.54
N LEU A 394 13.75 10.15 7.70
CA LEU A 394 12.38 10.56 8.03
C LEU A 394 11.41 9.37 7.93
N LYS A 395 11.35 8.56 8.99
CA LYS A 395 10.60 7.29 9.02
C LYS A 395 9.32 7.33 9.86
N GLY A 396 8.97 8.46 10.46
CA GLY A 396 7.86 8.58 11.41
C GLY A 396 8.12 7.80 12.70
N GLY A 397 8.09 8.46 13.86
CA GLY A 397 8.25 7.80 15.18
C GLY A 397 9.60 7.97 15.87
N ASN A 398 10.59 8.60 15.22
CA ASN A 398 11.82 9.05 15.86
C ASN A 398 11.89 10.58 15.77
N GLU A 399 11.23 11.28 16.69
CA GLU A 399 11.54 12.67 17.03
C GLU A 399 11.80 12.79 18.52
#